data_AF-A0A5V0PHB7-F1
#
_entry.id   AF-A0A5V0PHB7-F1
#
_cell.length_a   1.000
_cell.length_b   1.000
_cell.length_c   1.000
_cell.angle_alpha   90.00
_cell.angle_beta   90.00
_cell.angle_gamma   90.00
#
_symmetry.space_group_name_H-M   'P 1'
#
loop_
_entity.id
_entity.type
_entity.pdbx_description
1 polymer ?
#
loop_
_entity_poly.entity_id
_entity_poly.type
_entity_poly.pdbx_seq_one_letter_code
_entity_poly.pdbx_strand_id
1 'polypeptide(L)'
;MKVLIINDTGNSYHWGCYGTSTAIKESLRFRGINEIATFSCEEGSKIENSPKKSLLVYSKNKLIRRLASHYYSKHLRRKLPDLWDSLLKSDCVIINGEGTINSIHTATRFIFFIIHVAKDILK
;
A
#
# COMPACT_ATOMS: atom_id res chain seq x y z
N MET A 1 6.09 -14.47 -11.48
CA MET A 1 5.31 -13.98 -10.34
C MET A 1 5.77 -12.57 -10.04
N LYS A 2 4.86 -11.60 -10.14
CA LYS A 2 5.09 -10.18 -9.86
C LYS A 2 4.66 -9.86 -8.44
N VAL A 3 5.57 -9.34 -7.65
CA VAL A 3 5.30 -8.95 -6.27
C VAL A 3 5.42 -7.43 -6.13
N LEU A 4 4.42 -6.81 -5.52
CA LEU A 4 4.48 -5.41 -5.12
C LEU A 4 4.61 -5.32 -3.60
N ILE A 5 5.66 -4.64 -3.14
CA ILE A 5 5.85 -4.32 -1.72
C ILE A 5 5.38 -2.89 -1.47
N ILE A 6 4.41 -2.72 -0.58
CA ILE A 6 3.92 -1.42 -0.11
C ILE A 6 4.56 -1.08 1.22
N ASN A 7 4.81 0.21 1.44
CA ASN A 7 5.50 0.73 2.60
C ASN A 7 6.95 0.22 2.64
N ASP A 8 7.63 0.24 1.50
CA ASP A 8 9.03 -0.13 1.41
C ASP A 8 9.89 0.90 2.15
N THR A 9 10.60 0.43 3.17
CA THR A 9 11.53 1.19 4.02
C THR A 9 13.00 0.98 3.61
N GLY A 10 13.26 0.25 2.53
CA GLY A 10 14.60 -0.09 2.07
C GLY A 10 15.48 1.09 1.65
N ASN A 11 14.90 2.28 1.46
CA ASN A 11 15.63 3.53 1.23
C ASN A 11 15.38 4.58 2.35
N SER A 12 14.79 4.18 3.47
CA SER A 12 14.50 5.08 4.60
C SER A 12 15.74 5.33 5.46
N TYR A 13 15.82 6.50 6.10
CA TYR A 13 16.96 6.92 6.93
C TYR A 13 17.18 6.05 8.19
N HIS A 14 16.19 5.23 8.59
CA HIS A 14 16.26 4.42 9.80
C HIS A 14 16.72 2.99 9.52
N TRP A 15 17.90 2.65 10.04
CA TRP A 15 18.57 1.36 9.84
C TRP A 15 17.74 0.14 10.30
N GLY A 16 16.92 0.29 11.34
CA GLY A 16 16.00 -0.76 11.81
C GLY A 16 14.93 -1.10 10.75
N CYS A 17 14.26 -0.08 10.23
CA CYS A 17 13.22 -0.24 9.21
C CYS A 17 13.78 -0.77 7.89
N TYR A 18 15.03 -0.45 7.54
CA TYR A 18 15.72 -1.01 6.37
C TYR A 18 15.76 -2.55 6.40
N GLY A 19 15.96 -3.13 7.59
CA GLY A 19 16.13 -4.57 7.78
C GLY A 19 14.93 -5.38 7.29
N THR A 20 13.71 -4.98 7.66
CA THR A 20 12.50 -5.75 7.32
C THR A 20 12.24 -5.78 5.83
N SER A 21 12.25 -4.61 5.18
CA SER A 21 12.06 -4.52 3.73
C SER A 21 13.14 -5.27 2.94
N THR A 22 14.39 -5.18 3.39
CA THR A 22 15.51 -5.90 2.78
C THR A 22 15.37 -7.40 2.96
N ALA A 23 15.05 -7.87 4.16
CA ALA A 23 14.84 -9.29 4.44
C ALA A 23 13.66 -9.88 3.63
N ILE A 24 12.57 -9.13 3.45
CA ILE A 24 11.46 -9.52 2.58
C ILE A 24 11.97 -9.69 1.13
N LYS A 25 12.68 -8.69 0.59
CA LYS A 25 13.21 -8.72 -0.79
C LYS A 25 14.17 -9.89 -1.01
N GLU A 26 15.11 -10.11 -0.09
CA GLU A 26 16.06 -11.22 -0.15
C GLU A 26 15.37 -12.59 -0.05
N SER A 27 14.38 -12.73 0.83
CA SER A 27 13.60 -13.97 0.95
C SER A 27 12.82 -14.30 -0.32
N LEU A 28 12.25 -13.28 -0.99
CA LEU A 28 11.58 -13.46 -2.28
C LEU A 28 12.56 -13.87 -3.37
N ARG A 29 13.71 -13.20 -3.46
CA ARG A 29 14.78 -13.54 -4.44
C ARG A 29 15.31 -14.95 -4.23
N PHE A 30 15.55 -15.35 -2.98
CA PHE A 30 15.98 -16.70 -2.63
C PHE A 30 14.97 -17.78 -3.08
N ARG A 31 13.68 -17.44 -3.15
CA ARG A 31 12.60 -18.30 -3.67
C ARG A 31 12.42 -18.21 -5.19
N GLY A 32 13.32 -17.53 -5.91
CA GLY A 32 13.28 -17.38 -7.36
C GLY A 32 12.34 -16.28 -7.88
N ILE A 33 11.83 -15.40 -7.00
CA ILE A 33 10.98 -14.27 -7.39
C ILE A 33 11.86 -13.07 -7.72
N ASN A 34 11.96 -12.75 -9.02
CA ASN A 34 12.83 -11.67 -9.51
C ASN A 34 12.06 -10.37 -9.86
N GLU A 35 10.76 -10.46 -10.14
CA GLU A 35 9.93 -9.30 -10.48
C GLU A 35 9.33 -8.67 -9.22
N ILE A 36 10.10 -7.79 -8.57
CA ILE A 36 9.71 -7.13 -7.32
C ILE A 36 9.60 -5.61 -7.56
N ALA A 37 8.38 -5.09 -7.51
CA ALA A 37 8.09 -3.65 -7.48
C ALA A 37 7.96 -3.17 -6.02
N THR A 38 8.22 -1.89 -5.78
CA THR A 38 8.15 -1.31 -4.44
C THR A 38 7.47 0.05 -4.47
N PHE A 39 6.76 0.38 -3.40
CA PHE A 39 6.19 1.70 -3.16
C PHE A 39 6.61 2.16 -1.77
N SER A 40 7.32 3.29 -1.70
CA SER A 40 8.04 3.69 -0.50
C SER A 40 7.10 4.15 0.63
N CYS A 41 7.58 4.03 1.86
CA CYS A 41 6.87 4.54 3.03
C CYS A 41 6.72 6.06 3.02
N GLU A 42 7.69 6.80 2.49
CA GLU A 42 7.67 8.27 2.39
C GLU A 42 6.55 8.73 1.47
N GLU A 43 6.41 8.10 0.29
CA GLU A 43 5.31 8.41 -0.62
C GLU A 43 3.96 8.09 0.01
N GLY A 44 3.80 6.92 0.64
CA GLY A 44 2.55 6.55 1.32
C GLY A 44 2.17 7.48 2.48
N SER A 45 3.17 8.10 3.11
CA SER A 45 3.00 9.00 4.25
C SER A 45 2.57 10.41 3.87
N LYS A 46 2.61 10.77 2.58
CA LYS A 46 2.18 12.08 2.08
C LYS A 46 0.67 12.25 2.21
N ILE A 47 0.24 13.41 2.73
CA ILE A 47 -1.19 13.69 3.01
C ILE A 47 -2.02 13.65 1.71
N GLU A 48 -1.45 14.11 0.60
CA GLU A 48 -2.05 14.08 -0.73
C GLU A 48 -2.25 12.66 -1.28
N ASN A 49 -1.50 11.68 -0.79
CA ASN A 49 -1.62 10.27 -1.18
C ASN A 49 -2.61 9.52 -0.27
N SER A 50 -2.89 10.06 0.91
CA SER A 50 -3.70 9.43 1.94
C SER A 50 -4.75 10.38 2.52
N PRO A 51 -5.81 10.69 1.75
CA PRO A 51 -6.88 11.56 2.21
C PRO A 51 -7.44 11.08 3.55
N LYS A 52 -7.64 11.97 4.53
CA LYS A 52 -8.09 11.61 5.89
C LYS A 52 -9.31 10.69 5.93
N LYS A 53 -10.25 10.90 4.99
CA LYS A 53 -11.51 10.18 4.88
C LYS A 53 -11.45 8.92 4.01
N SER A 54 -10.26 8.52 3.53
CA SER A 54 -10.07 7.28 2.74
C SER A 54 -10.57 6.05 3.48
N LEU A 55 -10.46 6.00 4.82
CA LEU A 55 -10.94 4.89 5.63
C LEU A 55 -12.47 4.78 5.73
N LEU A 56 -13.24 5.71 5.12
CA LEU A 56 -14.69 5.53 4.95
C LEU A 56 -15.04 4.32 4.07
N VAL A 57 -14.07 3.75 3.34
CA VAL A 57 -14.20 2.44 2.69
C VAL A 57 -14.49 1.30 3.67
N TYR A 58 -14.23 1.49 4.96
CA TYR A 58 -14.59 0.55 6.02
C TYR A 58 -15.84 0.95 6.81
N SER A 59 -16.62 1.93 6.32
CA SER A 59 -17.83 2.37 7.00
C SER A 59 -18.83 1.21 7.18
N LYS A 60 -19.48 1.17 8.35
CA LYS A 60 -20.59 0.24 8.63
C LYS A 60 -21.82 0.57 7.78
N ASN A 61 -21.98 1.83 7.36
CA ASN A 61 -23.03 2.24 6.44
C ASN A 61 -22.67 1.84 5.01
N LYS A 62 -23.47 0.95 4.41
CA LYS A 62 -23.24 0.38 3.07
C LYS A 62 -23.18 1.45 1.97
N LEU A 63 -24.03 2.49 2.04
CA LEU A 63 -24.05 3.56 1.05
C LEU A 63 -22.78 4.40 1.12
N ILE A 64 -22.39 4.83 2.32
CA ILE A 64 -21.15 5.58 2.55
C ILE A 64 -19.95 4.77 2.06
N ARG A 65 -19.89 3.48 2.43
CA ARG A 65 -18.83 2.59 1.97
C ARG A 65 -18.75 2.51 0.45
N ARG A 66 -19.87 2.31 -0.24
CA ARG A 66 -19.90 2.21 -1.70
C ARG A 66 -19.43 3.51 -2.37
N LEU A 67 -19.90 4.66 -1.88
CA LEU A 67 -19.51 5.97 -2.39
C LEU A 67 -18.03 6.25 -2.14
N ALA A 68 -17.54 5.97 -0.92
CA ALA A 68 -16.13 6.12 -0.56
C ALA A 68 -15.23 5.24 -1.43
N SER A 69 -15.58 3.95 -1.61
CA SER A 69 -14.82 3.03 -2.46
C SER A 69 -14.70 3.55 -3.89
N HIS A 70 -15.82 3.99 -4.49
CA HIS A 70 -15.80 4.53 -5.85
C HIS A 70 -14.97 5.82 -5.95
N TYR A 71 -15.20 6.77 -5.03
CA TYR A 71 -14.54 8.06 -5.06
C TYR A 71 -13.02 7.93 -4.84
N TYR A 72 -12.61 7.22 -3.77
CA TYR A 72 -11.20 7.15 -3.40
C TYR A 72 -10.39 6.23 -4.32
N SER A 73 -10.97 5.16 -4.88
CA SER A 73 -10.26 4.37 -5.91
C SER A 73 -10.00 5.19 -7.18
N LYS A 74 -11.00 5.95 -7.65
CA LYS A 74 -10.81 6.88 -8.78
C LYS A 74 -9.77 7.95 -8.46
N HIS A 75 -9.78 8.46 -7.24
CA HIS A 75 -8.77 9.41 -6.77
C HIS A 75 -7.36 8.81 -6.79
N LEU A 76 -7.19 7.59 -6.25
CA LEU A 76 -5.92 6.87 -6.24
C LEU A 76 -5.40 6.65 -7.66
N ARG A 77 -6.25 6.11 -8.55
CA ARG A 77 -5.89 5.84 -9.95
C ARG A 77 -5.40 7.10 -10.68
N ARG A 78 -6.02 8.25 -10.40
CA ARG A 78 -5.63 9.52 -11.01
C ARG A 78 -4.33 10.08 -10.43
N LYS A 79 -4.14 9.95 -9.12
CA LYS A 79 -3.02 10.58 -8.41
C LYS A 79 -1.74 9.74 -8.48
N LEU A 80 -1.88 8.43 -8.36
CA LEU A 80 -0.79 7.44 -8.36
C LEU A 80 -1.05 6.39 -9.46
N PRO A 81 -1.01 6.77 -10.75
CA PRO A 81 -1.28 5.84 -11.85
C PRO A 81 -0.29 4.67 -11.87
N ASP A 82 1.00 4.91 -11.57
CA ASP A 82 2.01 3.85 -11.56
C ASP A 82 1.78 2.83 -10.44
N LEU A 83 1.35 3.30 -9.26
CA LEU A 83 0.96 2.41 -8.17
C LEU A 83 -0.30 1.62 -8.54
N TRP A 84 -1.29 2.27 -9.15
CA TRP A 84 -2.50 1.60 -9.62
C TRP A 84 -2.19 0.50 -10.63
N ASP A 85 -1.34 0.79 -11.61
CA ASP A 85 -0.85 -0.17 -12.58
C ASP A 85 -0.06 -1.30 -11.93
N SER A 86 0.77 -0.99 -10.94
CA SER A 86 1.52 -2.01 -10.19
C SER A 86 0.58 -2.92 -9.39
N LEU A 87 -0.44 -2.38 -8.75
CA LEU A 87 -1.46 -3.16 -8.04
C LEU A 87 -2.22 -4.09 -9.00
N LEU A 88 -2.57 -3.61 -10.19
CA LEU A 88 -3.25 -4.41 -11.22
C LEU A 88 -2.38 -5.53 -11.80
N LYS A 89 -1.08 -5.29 -11.96
CA LYS A 89 -0.15 -6.23 -12.63
C LYS A 89 0.49 -7.23 -11.66
N SER A 90 0.32 -7.04 -10.36
CA SER A 90 0.97 -7.88 -9.35
C SER A 90 0.14 -9.11 -9.04
N ASP A 91 0.81 -10.25 -8.97
CA ASP A 91 0.21 -11.51 -8.51
C ASP A 91 0.11 -11.55 -6.98
N CYS A 92 0.94 -10.77 -6.29
CA CYS A 92 0.95 -10.67 -4.84
C CYS A 92 1.30 -9.25 -4.38
N VAL A 93 0.56 -8.75 -3.40
CA VAL A 93 0.84 -7.49 -2.72
C VAL A 93 1.27 -7.79 -1.29
N ILE A 94 2.49 -7.40 -0.93
CA ILE A 94 3.04 -7.51 0.42
C ILE A 94 3.00 -6.13 1.07
N ILE A 95 2.45 -6.06 2.27
CA ILE A 95 2.43 -4.83 3.06
C ILE A 95 3.47 -4.96 4.17
N ASN A 96 4.49 -4.11 4.18
CA ASN A 96 5.35 -3.98 5.36
C ASN A 96 4.67 -3.07 6.38
N GLY A 97 4.31 -3.60 7.55
CA GLY A 97 3.66 -2.82 8.62
C GLY A 97 4.59 -2.32 9.72
N GLU A 98 5.87 -2.71 9.69
CA GLU A 98 6.83 -2.42 10.76
C GLU A 98 6.96 -0.91 11.01
N GLY A 99 6.87 -0.49 12.27
CA GLY A 99 6.99 0.92 12.67
C GLY A 99 5.82 1.83 12.24
N THR A 100 5.05 1.44 11.23
CA THR A 100 3.94 2.24 10.69
C THR A 100 2.61 1.88 11.34
N ILE A 101 2.29 0.60 11.54
CA ILE A 101 0.97 0.20 12.08
C ILE A 101 0.98 0.20 13.61
N ASN A 102 1.17 1.38 14.21
CA ASN A 102 1.11 1.59 15.66
C ASN A 102 0.01 2.59 16.10
N SER A 103 -0.55 3.35 15.15
CA SER A 103 -1.58 4.38 15.37
C SER A 103 -2.23 4.77 14.04
N ILE A 104 -3.38 5.46 14.05
CA ILE A 104 -4.07 5.90 12.81
C ILE A 104 -3.53 7.27 12.35
N HIS A 105 -2.29 7.29 11.86
CA HIS A 105 -1.70 8.44 11.18
C HIS A 105 -1.75 8.27 9.65
N THR A 106 -1.18 9.21 8.90
CA THR A 106 -1.32 9.30 7.44
C THR A 106 -0.84 8.04 6.71
N ALA A 107 0.32 7.50 7.08
CA ALA A 107 0.87 6.29 6.50
C ALA A 107 -0.01 5.05 6.77
N THR A 108 -0.48 4.89 8.00
CA THR A 108 -1.41 3.80 8.36
C THR A 108 -2.71 3.87 7.57
N ARG A 109 -3.27 5.09 7.40
CA ARG A 109 -4.47 5.28 6.56
C ARG A 109 -4.21 4.87 5.11
N PHE A 110 -3.02 5.16 4.60
CA PHE A 110 -2.64 4.78 3.25
C PHE A 110 -2.59 3.27 3.12
N ILE A 111 -1.86 2.59 4.01
CA ILE A 111 -1.73 1.14 4.03
C ILE A 111 -3.10 0.46 4.05
N PHE A 112 -3.98 0.81 4.99
CA PHE A 112 -5.31 0.21 5.07
C PHE A 112 -6.14 0.51 3.82
N PHE A 113 -6.04 1.71 3.26
CA PHE A 113 -6.73 2.02 2.02
C PHE A 113 -6.20 1.18 0.83
N ILE A 114 -4.88 0.94 0.73
CA ILE A 114 -4.30 0.07 -0.30
C ILE A 114 -4.74 -1.38 -0.12
N ILE A 115 -4.83 -1.88 1.12
CA ILE A 115 -5.37 -3.22 1.41
C ILE A 115 -6.81 -3.35 0.87
N HIS A 116 -7.66 -2.35 1.14
CA HIS A 116 -9.02 -2.31 0.59
C HIS A 116 -9.03 -2.35 -0.94
N VAL A 117 -8.18 -1.54 -1.59
CA VAL A 117 -8.10 -1.51 -3.05
C VAL A 117 -7.68 -2.87 -3.61
N ALA A 118 -6.60 -3.47 -3.09
CA ALA A 118 -6.11 -4.76 -3.56
C ALA A 118 -7.15 -5.87 -3.35
N LYS A 119 -7.72 -5.97 -2.15
CA LYS A 119 -8.57 -7.10 -1.74
C LYS A 119 -10.01 -6.99 -2.26
N ASP A 120 -10.59 -5.79 -2.22
CA ASP A 120 -12.03 -5.62 -2.42
C ASP A 120 -12.39 -4.99 -3.76
N ILE A 121 -11.43 -4.33 -4.44
CA ILE A 121 -11.65 -3.67 -5.73
C ILE A 121 -10.99 -4.43 -6.87
N LEU A 122 -9.69 -4.75 -6.74
CA LEU A 122 -8.90 -5.28 -7.85
C LEU A 122 -8.94 -6.80 -7.99
N LYS A 123 -9.24 -7.53 -6.90
CA LYS A 123 -9.44 -8.99 -6.83
C LYS A 123 -8.58 -9.82 -7.78
#